data_AF-A0A3D3PNV1-F1
#
_entry.id   AF-A0A3D3PNV1-F1
#
_cell.length_a   1.000
_cell.length_b   1.000
_cell.length_c   1.000
_cell.angle_alpha   90.00
_cell.angle_beta   90.00
_cell.angle_gamma   90.00
#
_symmetry.space_group_name_H-M   'P 1'
#
loop_
_entity.id
_entity.type
_entity.pdbx_description
1 polymer ?
#
loop_
_entity_poly.entity_id
_entity_poly.type
_entity_poly.pdbx_seq_one_letter_code
_entity_poly.pdbx_strand_id
1 'polypeptide(L)'
;AVEFIYTRCGTICRTLGIAFRQIRDHVPRQTLGRDFALLSISFDTERDDSASLKAYGDAHGVDGKYWRIARVRNAAELKPLLDAFGVVAIPDGLGGFEHNAAIYLLDREGRLALISDIDHPIAFADRIVPRL
;
A
#
# COMPACT_ATOMS: atom_id res chain seq x y z
N ALA A 1 -4.74 -6.58 0.90
CA ALA A 1 -3.46 -6.28 0.23
C ALA A 1 -2.84 -5.04 0.84
N VAL A 2 -1.51 -4.99 0.86
CA VAL A 2 -0.70 -3.93 1.47
C VAL A 2 0.28 -3.38 0.44
N GLU A 3 0.50 -2.08 0.45
CA GLU A 3 1.60 -1.42 -0.27
C GLU A 3 2.29 -0.43 0.68
N PHE A 4 3.53 -0.06 0.34
CA PHE A 4 4.33 0.92 1.07
C PHE A 4 4.61 2.13 0.20
N ILE A 5 4.35 3.33 0.74
CA ILE A 5 4.46 4.61 0.02
C ILE A 5 5.11 5.69 0.88
N TYR A 6 5.38 6.84 0.29
CA TYR A 6 5.48 8.11 1.00
C TYR A 6 4.82 9.19 0.14
N THR A 7 4.12 10.14 0.77
CA THR A 7 3.15 11.00 0.05
C THR A 7 3.80 11.99 -0.92
N ARG A 8 5.08 12.30 -0.72
CA ARG A 8 5.84 13.27 -1.53
C ARG A 8 6.53 12.65 -2.76
N CYS A 9 6.38 11.34 -2.96
CA CYS A 9 6.92 10.66 -4.13
C CYS A 9 6.15 11.08 -5.39
N GLY A 10 6.83 11.76 -6.30
CA GLY A 10 6.23 12.22 -7.57
C GLY A 10 6.09 11.12 -8.65
N THR A 11 6.66 9.94 -8.43
CA THR A 11 6.82 8.89 -9.44
C THR A 11 6.12 7.59 -9.03
N ILE A 12 6.85 6.60 -8.52
CA ILE A 12 6.40 5.20 -8.38
C ILE A 12 5.23 5.03 -7.40
N CYS A 13 5.16 5.84 -6.34
CA CYS A 13 4.04 5.76 -5.40
C CYS A 13 2.70 6.16 -6.06
N ARG A 14 2.73 7.05 -7.06
CA ARG A 14 1.51 7.38 -7.82
C ARG A 14 1.04 6.18 -8.64
N THR A 15 1.97 5.43 -9.23
CA THR A 15 1.67 4.18 -9.97
C THR A 15 1.09 3.13 -9.04
N LEU A 16 1.66 2.94 -7.85
CA LEU A 16 1.14 2.08 -6.78
C LEU A 16 -0.31 2.43 -6.40
N GLY A 17 -0.58 3.70 -6.10
CA GLY A 17 -1.95 4.15 -5.83
C GLY A 17 -2.91 4.01 -7.02
N ILE A 18 -2.43 3.99 -8.27
CA ILE A 18 -3.26 3.65 -9.44
C ILE A 18 -3.53 2.15 -9.48
N ALA A 19 -2.51 1.32 -9.25
CA ALA A 19 -2.60 -0.13 -9.21
C ALA A 19 -3.61 -0.60 -8.14
N PHE A 20 -3.60 0.00 -6.96
CA PHE A 20 -4.60 -0.30 -5.94
C PHE A 20 -6.02 0.14 -6.28
N ARG A 21 -6.20 1.27 -6.99
CA ARG A 21 -7.52 1.60 -7.55
C ARG A 21 -8.01 0.53 -8.51
N GLN A 22 -7.15 0.07 -9.41
CA GLN A 22 -7.50 -0.98 -10.37
C GLN A 22 -7.88 -2.28 -9.67
N ILE A 23 -7.13 -2.68 -8.63
CA ILE A 23 -7.48 -3.85 -7.81
C ILE A 23 -8.84 -3.67 -7.13
N ARG A 24 -9.08 -2.52 -6.47
CA ARG A 24 -10.37 -2.21 -5.84
C ARG A 24 -11.53 -2.32 -6.83
N ASP A 25 -11.36 -1.77 -8.02
CA ASP A 25 -12.42 -1.69 -9.02
C ASP A 25 -12.68 -3.05 -9.70
N HIS A 26 -11.70 -3.95 -9.69
CA HIS A 26 -11.81 -5.31 -10.25
C HIS A 26 -12.35 -6.34 -9.24
N VAL A 27 -12.08 -6.15 -7.95
CA VAL A 27 -12.58 -7.04 -6.90
C VAL A 27 -14.09 -6.84 -6.69
N PRO A 28 -14.90 -7.91 -6.55
CA PRO A 28 -16.34 -7.77 -6.36
C PRO A 28 -16.70 -6.93 -5.14
N ARG A 29 -17.56 -5.93 -5.32
CA ARG A 29 -17.88 -4.94 -4.27
C ARG A 29 -18.39 -5.54 -2.96
N GLN A 30 -19.07 -6.69 -3.01
CA GLN A 30 -19.60 -7.38 -1.84
C GLN A 30 -18.52 -8.04 -0.95
N THR A 31 -17.30 -8.25 -1.47
CA THR A 31 -16.19 -8.81 -0.69
C THR A 31 -15.32 -7.72 -0.07
N LEU A 32 -15.36 -6.50 -0.62
CA LEU A 32 -14.62 -5.35 -0.12
C LEU A 32 -15.03 -4.97 1.31
N GLY A 33 -14.05 -4.89 2.20
CA GLY A 33 -14.23 -4.58 3.62
C GLY A 33 -14.71 -5.77 4.47
N ARG A 34 -15.03 -6.91 3.85
CA ARG A 34 -15.44 -8.15 4.53
C ARG A 34 -14.38 -9.24 4.39
N ASP A 35 -14.05 -9.61 3.16
CA ASP A 35 -13.10 -10.68 2.84
C ASP A 35 -11.79 -10.13 2.30
N PHE A 36 -11.82 -8.93 1.71
CA PHE A 36 -10.65 -8.25 1.17
C PHE A 36 -10.64 -6.77 1.53
N ALA A 37 -9.46 -6.26 1.92
CA ALA A 37 -9.24 -4.84 2.18
C ALA A 37 -7.88 -4.41 1.64
N LEU A 38 -7.74 -3.12 1.38
CA LEU A 38 -6.53 -2.47 0.92
C LEU A 38 -5.96 -1.58 2.04
N LEU A 39 -4.64 -1.59 2.17
CA LEU A 39 -3.92 -0.78 3.13
C LEU A 39 -2.66 -0.19 2.49
N SER A 40 -2.62 1.14 2.35
CA SER A 40 -1.40 1.85 2.01
C SER A 40 -0.71 2.29 3.30
N ILE A 41 0.57 1.97 3.47
CA ILE A 41 1.35 2.34 4.65
C ILE A 41 2.42 3.35 4.24
N SER A 42 2.36 4.55 4.82
CA SER A 42 3.45 5.50 4.71
C SER A 42 4.64 5.08 5.58
N PHE A 43 5.83 5.06 4.98
CA PHE A 43 7.10 4.87 5.68
C PHE A 43 7.84 6.17 5.99
N ASP A 44 7.38 7.34 5.49
CA ASP A 44 7.99 8.63 5.82
C ASP A 44 7.41 9.18 7.13
N THR A 45 7.89 8.65 8.25
CA THR A 45 7.39 9.03 9.58
C THR A 45 7.73 10.47 9.98
N GLU A 46 8.71 11.09 9.33
CA GLU A 46 9.12 12.46 9.64
C GLU A 46 8.17 13.49 9.03
N ARG A 47 7.67 13.24 7.81
CA ARG A 47 7.01 14.29 7.01
C ARG A 47 5.59 13.95 6.59
N ASP A 48 5.20 12.68 6.54
CA ASP A 48 3.82 12.31 6.20
C ASP A 48 2.91 12.39 7.43
N ASP A 49 2.30 13.55 7.64
CA ASP A 49 1.27 13.77 8.66
C ASP A 49 -0.13 13.37 8.18
N SER A 50 -1.11 13.44 9.09
CA SER A 50 -2.51 13.07 8.76
C SER A 50 -3.09 13.87 7.59
N ALA A 51 -2.68 15.13 7.42
CA ALA A 51 -3.14 15.98 6.33
C ALA A 51 -2.58 15.50 4.99
N SER A 52 -1.28 15.17 4.94
CA SER A 52 -0.59 14.65 3.76
C SER A 52 -1.14 13.29 3.35
N LEU A 53 -1.37 12.38 4.32
CA LEU A 53 -2.01 11.09 4.06
C LEU A 53 -3.43 11.25 3.51
N LYS A 54 -4.20 12.21 4.05
CA LYS A 54 -5.54 12.50 3.54
C LYS A 54 -5.48 13.01 2.11
N ALA A 55 -4.58 13.93 1.79
CA ALA A 55 -4.44 14.47 0.44
C ALA A 55 -4.06 13.38 -0.57
N TYR A 56 -3.11 12.50 -0.22
CA TYR A 56 -2.78 11.32 -1.02
C TYR A 56 -4.01 10.41 -1.18
N GLY A 57 -4.71 10.13 -0.08
CA GLY A 57 -5.90 9.30 -0.08
C GLY A 57 -7.00 9.83 -1.01
N ASP A 58 -7.30 11.12 -0.94
CA ASP A 58 -8.29 11.78 -1.79
C ASP A 58 -7.91 11.68 -3.29
N ALA A 59 -6.63 11.88 -3.62
CA ALA A 59 -6.12 11.78 -4.99
C ALA A 59 -6.21 10.36 -5.59
N HIS A 60 -6.17 9.33 -4.74
CA HIS A 60 -6.23 7.92 -5.10
C HIS A 60 -7.58 7.26 -4.82
N GLY A 61 -8.55 7.99 -4.26
CA GLY A 61 -9.88 7.44 -3.96
C GLY A 61 -9.88 6.43 -2.81
N VAL A 62 -8.98 6.60 -1.84
CA VAL A 62 -8.99 5.90 -0.55
C VAL A 62 -10.27 6.32 0.19
N ASP A 63 -11.06 5.35 0.61
CA ASP A 63 -12.41 5.60 1.13
C ASP A 63 -12.53 5.47 2.65
N GLY A 64 -11.47 5.02 3.32
CA GLY A 64 -11.41 4.78 4.77
C GLY A 64 -12.20 3.54 5.24
N LYS A 65 -12.94 2.87 4.35
CA LYS A 65 -13.81 1.73 4.68
C LYS A 65 -13.14 0.42 4.32
N TYR A 66 -12.87 0.21 3.03
CA TYR A 66 -12.21 -0.99 2.53
C TYR A 66 -10.83 -0.69 1.94
N TRP A 67 -10.50 0.59 1.72
CA TRP A 67 -9.13 1.02 1.50
C TRP A 67 -8.76 2.08 2.54
N ARG A 68 -7.74 1.80 3.33
CA ARG A 68 -7.20 2.71 4.34
C ARG A 68 -5.77 3.13 4.01
N ILE A 69 -5.41 4.31 4.49
CA ILE A 69 -4.03 4.77 4.52
C ILE A 69 -3.61 4.94 5.98
N ALA A 70 -2.40 4.49 6.31
CA ALA A 70 -1.84 4.56 7.65
C ALA A 70 -0.39 5.04 7.61
N ARG A 71 0.10 5.49 8.77
CA ARG A 71 1.53 5.72 9.01
C ARG A 71 1.95 4.98 10.27
N VAL A 72 3.22 4.62 10.34
CA VAL A 72 3.82 4.19 11.60
C VAL A 72 3.98 5.43 12.49
N ARG A 73 3.54 5.34 13.75
CA ARG A 73 3.66 6.46 14.71
C ARG A 73 5.05 6.52 15.32
N ASN A 74 5.59 5.36 15.69
CA ASN A 74 6.89 5.21 16.32
C ASN A 74 7.94 4.84 15.25
N ALA A 75 8.90 5.72 15.00
CA ALA A 75 9.96 5.45 14.02
C ALA A 75 10.76 4.16 14.34
N ALA A 76 10.85 3.75 15.61
CA ALA A 76 11.50 2.51 16.00
C ALA A 76 10.75 1.25 15.54
N GLU A 77 9.44 1.35 15.27
CA GLU A 77 8.61 0.25 14.75
C GLU A 77 8.65 0.16 13.22
N LEU A 78 9.11 1.22 12.54
CA LEU A 78 9.14 1.25 11.09
C LEU A 78 10.12 0.20 10.55
N LYS A 79 11.35 0.17 11.07
CA LYS A 79 12.37 -0.76 10.55
C LYS A 79 11.94 -2.23 10.68
N PRO A 80 11.47 -2.72 11.86
CA PRO A 80 10.96 -4.09 11.97
C PRO A 80 9.80 -4.39 11.01
N LEU A 81 8.91 -3.43 10.77
CA LEU A 81 7.82 -3.58 9.81
C LEU A 81 8.36 -3.74 8.39
N LEU A 82 9.25 -2.84 7.94
CA LEU A 82 9.84 -2.91 6.61
C LEU A 82 10.65 -4.20 6.42
N ASP A 83 11.44 -4.60 7.42
CA ASP A 83 12.20 -5.85 7.42
C ASP A 83 11.27 -7.07 7.23
N ALA A 84 10.12 -7.10 7.93
CA ALA A 84 9.15 -8.20 7.82
C ALA A 84 8.52 -8.32 6.43
N PHE A 85 8.42 -7.22 5.68
CA PHE A 85 7.92 -7.21 4.31
C PHE A 85 9.04 -7.26 3.26
N GLY A 86 10.32 -7.22 3.67
CA GLY A 86 11.45 -7.10 2.75
C GLY A 86 11.45 -5.77 1.97
N VAL A 87 10.90 -4.71 2.56
CA VAL A 87 10.91 -3.37 1.98
C VAL A 87 12.19 -2.66 2.39
N VAL A 88 12.90 -2.13 1.41
CA VAL A 88 14.10 -1.32 1.56
C VAL A 88 13.78 0.06 1.02
N ALA A 89 13.87 1.07 1.89
CA ALA A 89 13.74 2.48 1.53
C ALA A 89 15.02 3.21 1.90
N ILE A 90 15.69 3.79 0.90
CA ILE A 90 16.99 4.46 1.03
C ILE A 90 16.79 5.94 0.73
N PRO A 91 17.18 6.87 1.63
CA PRO A 91 17.14 8.29 1.34
C PRO A 91 17.97 8.63 0.10
N ASP A 92 17.40 9.43 -0.80
CA ASP A 92 18.05 9.85 -2.05
C ASP A 92 19.00 11.07 -1.90
N GLY A 93 19.03 11.67 -0.70
CA GLY A 93 19.78 12.90 -0.42
C GLY A 93 19.11 14.20 -0.89
N LEU A 94 17.99 14.12 -1.60
CA LEU A 94 17.17 15.24 -2.10
C LEU A 94 15.87 15.42 -1.30
N GLY A 95 15.72 14.65 -0.22
CA GLY A 95 14.55 14.70 0.65
C GLY A 95 13.42 13.76 0.25
N GLY A 96 13.70 12.82 -0.66
CA GLY A 96 12.87 11.66 -1.01
C GLY A 96 13.54 10.34 -0.67
N PHE A 97 13.07 9.27 -1.31
CA PHE A 97 13.54 7.90 -1.11
C PHE A 97 13.50 7.11 -2.41
N GLU A 98 14.51 6.27 -2.60
CA GLU A 98 14.43 5.11 -3.48
C GLU A 98 13.90 3.92 -2.67
N HIS A 99 12.85 3.24 -3.15
CA HIS A 99 12.34 2.05 -2.48
C HIS A 99 11.85 1.00 -3.47
N ASN A 100 11.93 -0.28 -3.09
CA ASN A 100 11.28 -1.34 -3.85
C ASN A 100 9.75 -1.23 -3.69
N ALA A 101 9.05 -1.20 -4.81
CA ALA A 101 7.60 -1.12 -4.88
C ALA A 101 7.02 -2.50 -5.21
N ALA A 102 6.04 -2.95 -4.44
CA ALA A 102 5.33 -4.20 -4.68
C ALA A 102 3.95 -4.18 -3.99
N ILE A 103 3.07 -5.07 -4.42
CA ILE A 103 1.77 -5.32 -3.81
C ILE A 103 1.86 -6.63 -3.02
N TYR A 104 1.55 -6.57 -1.73
CA TYR A 104 1.63 -7.69 -0.81
C TYR A 104 0.22 -8.19 -0.46
N LEU A 105 -0.04 -9.48 -0.59
CA LEU A 105 -1.25 -10.12 -0.06
C LEU A 105 -0.91 -10.79 1.26
N LEU A 106 -1.63 -10.42 2.31
CA LEU A 106 -1.64 -11.15 3.57
C LEU A 106 -2.93 -11.99 3.64
N ASP A 107 -2.82 -13.20 4.19
CA ASP A 107 -3.98 -14.02 4.55
C ASP A 107 -4.65 -13.49 5.84
N ARG A 108 -5.72 -14.15 6.28
CA ARG A 108 -6.49 -13.75 7.47
C ARG A 108 -5.71 -13.90 8.78
N GLU A 109 -4.65 -14.69 8.77
CA GLU A 109 -3.74 -14.87 9.91
C GLU A 109 -2.55 -13.90 9.86
N GLY A 110 -2.52 -13.00 8.87
CA GLY A 110 -1.47 -12.00 8.70
C GLY A 110 -0.18 -12.54 8.06
N ARG A 111 -0.21 -13.72 7.44
CA ARG A 111 0.96 -14.30 6.77
C ARG A 111 1.01 -13.86 5.31
N LEU A 112 2.21 -13.64 4.80
CA LEU A 112 2.43 -13.31 3.40
C LEU A 112 2.02 -14.47 2.48
N ALA A 113 1.02 -14.24 1.64
CA ALA A 113 0.48 -15.23 0.71
C ALA A 113 0.92 -14.99 -0.75
N LEU A 114 1.16 -13.75 -1.14
CA LEU A 114 1.58 -13.37 -2.49
C LEU A 114 2.32 -12.03 -2.47
N ILE A 115 3.37 -11.92 -3.29
CA ILE A 115 3.96 -10.66 -3.72
C ILE A 115 3.69 -10.53 -5.22
N SER A 116 3.23 -9.36 -5.66
CA SER A 116 3.05 -9.03 -7.07
C SER A 116 3.72 -7.72 -7.42
N ASP A 117 4.19 -7.64 -8.66
CA ASP A 117 4.63 -6.40 -9.26
C ASP A 117 3.45 -5.43 -9.41
N ILE A 118 3.75 -4.15 -9.34
CA ILE A 118 2.82 -3.03 -9.45
C ILE A 118 2.26 -2.89 -10.87
N ASP A 119 2.98 -3.39 -11.87
CA ASP A 119 2.59 -3.31 -13.29
C ASP A 119 1.50 -4.33 -13.67
N HIS A 120 1.17 -5.26 -12.76
CA HIS A 120 0.23 -6.35 -13.01
C HIS A 120 -0.98 -6.40 -12.03
N PRO A 121 -1.68 -5.27 -11.76
CA PRO A 121 -2.72 -5.21 -10.73
C PRO A 121 -3.94 -6.07 -11.05
N ILE A 122 -4.31 -6.19 -12.33
CA ILE A 122 -5.45 -7.03 -12.74
C ILE A 122 -5.10 -8.52 -12.59
N ALA A 123 -3.90 -8.94 -12.98
CA ALA A 123 -3.46 -10.32 -12.78
C ALA A 123 -3.37 -10.68 -11.27
N PHE A 124 -2.96 -9.73 -10.42
CA PHE A 124 -3.06 -9.88 -8.98
C PHE A 124 -4.52 -10.09 -8.54
N ALA A 125 -5.44 -9.24 -9.01
CA ALA A 125 -6.85 -9.32 -8.68
C ALA A 125 -7.48 -10.65 -9.13
N ASP A 126 -7.22 -11.10 -10.36
CA ASP A 126 -7.72 -12.37 -10.91
C ASP A 126 -7.26 -13.59 -10.09
N ARG A 127 -6.06 -13.53 -9.50
CA ARG A 127 -5.56 -14.60 -8.62
C ARG A 127 -6.26 -14.63 -7.27
N ILE A 128 -6.76 -13.50 -6.76
CA ILE A 128 -7.40 -13.44 -5.44
C ILE A 128 -8.90 -13.67 -5.51
N VAL A 129 -9.60 -13.18 -6.54
CA VAL A 129 -11.07 -13.18 -6.62
C VAL A 129 -11.70 -14.57 -6.41
N PRO A 130 -11.17 -15.68 -6.95
CA PRO A 130 -11.73 -17.01 -6.71
C PRO A 130 -11.64 -17.51 -5.26
N ARG A 131 -10.89 -16.81 -4.40
CA ARG A 131 -10.64 -17.15 -2.99
C ARG A 131 -11.32 -16.20 -1.99
N LEU A 132 -12.04 -15.18 -2.49
CA LEU A 132 -12.78 -14.19 -1.70
C LEU A 132 -14.23 -14.61 -1.49
#